data_AF-A0A162MRD8-F1
#
_entry.id   AF-A0A162MRD8-F1
#
_cell.length_a   1.000
_cell.length_b   1.000
_cell.length_c   1.000
_cell.angle_alpha   90.00
_cell.angle_beta   90.00
_cell.angle_gamma   90.00
#
_symmetry.space_group_name_H-M   'P 1'
#
loop_
_entity.id
_entity.type
_entity.pdbx_description
1 polymer ?
#
loop_
_entity_poly.entity_id
_entity_poly.type
_entity_poly.pdbx_seq_one_letter_code
_entity_poly.pdbx_strand_id
1 'polypeptide(L)'
;MSLANELADNMYPGDWHIDGNILKKGDFVINDNHILPDRIKSLTGMDCSIFLMDKRVATTVIENGERKIGTTDAQNVVDTVIKLDRRN
;
A
#
# COMPACT_ATOMS: atom_id res chain seq x y z
N MET A 1 -14.86 -7.26 -4.18
CA MET A 1 -13.94 -6.15 -4.51
C MET A 1 -13.39 -5.59 -3.21
N SER A 2 -12.13 -5.16 -3.17
CA SER A 2 -11.51 -4.60 -1.96
C SER A 2 -11.70 -3.08 -1.94
N LEU A 3 -12.09 -2.52 -0.79
CA LEU A 3 -12.24 -1.08 -0.57
C LEU A 3 -10.99 -0.29 -0.99
N ALA A 4 -9.81 -0.87 -0.78
CA ALA A 4 -8.55 -0.23 -1.17
C ALA A 4 -8.44 -0.02 -2.68
N ASN A 5 -8.94 -0.98 -3.48
CA ASN A 5 -8.90 -0.86 -4.93
C ASN A 5 -9.95 0.14 -5.43
N GLU A 6 -11.16 0.15 -4.86
CA GLU A 6 -12.19 1.14 -5.22
C GLU A 6 -11.75 2.57 -4.90
N LEU A 7 -11.11 2.79 -3.75
CA LEU A 7 -10.55 4.10 -3.40
C LEU A 7 -9.41 4.50 -4.33
N ALA A 8 -8.55 3.56 -4.72
CA ALA A 8 -7.49 3.83 -5.67
C ALA A 8 -8.05 4.20 -7.04
N ASP A 9 -9.04 3.47 -7.54
CA ASP A 9 -9.71 3.75 -8.82
C ASP A 9 -10.45 5.10 -8.78
N ASN A 10 -11.03 5.47 -7.64
CA ASN A 10 -11.70 6.76 -7.45
C ASN A 10 -10.72 7.95 -7.41
N MET A 11 -9.56 7.77 -6.76
CA MET A 11 -8.57 8.83 -6.59
C MET A 11 -7.60 8.97 -7.77
N TYR A 12 -7.28 7.86 -8.43
CA TYR A 12 -6.28 7.79 -9.49
C TYR A 12 -6.88 7.06 -10.70
N PRO A 13 -7.37 7.80 -11.70
CA PRO A 13 -7.88 7.19 -12.92
C PRO A 13 -6.75 6.51 -13.70
N GLY A 14 -7.06 5.36 -14.29
CA GLY A 14 -6.13 4.53 -15.06
C GLY A 14 -5.77 3.24 -14.34
N ASP A 15 -5.05 2.36 -15.02
CA ASP A 15 -4.72 1.02 -14.50
C ASP A 15 -3.42 1.01 -13.69
N TRP A 16 -3.31 0.03 -12.80
CA TRP A 16 -2.07 -0.23 -12.07
C TRP A 16 -1.01 -0.71 -13.06
N HIS A 17 0.15 -0.07 -13.06
CA HIS A 17 1.29 -0.52 -13.83
C HIS A 17 2.59 -0.24 -13.09
N ILE A 18 3.62 -0.99 -13.46
CA ILE A 18 4.95 -0.88 -12.86
C ILE A 18 5.89 -0.35 -13.92
N ASP A 19 6.57 0.75 -13.60
CA ASP A 19 7.60 1.35 -14.45
C ASP A 19 8.94 1.22 -13.74
N GLY A 20 9.67 0.14 -14.08
CA GLY A 20 10.89 -0.25 -13.39
C GLY A 20 10.63 -0.62 -11.92
N ASN A 21 10.99 0.27 -11.00
CA ASN A 21 10.80 0.08 -9.55
C ASN A 21 9.77 1.06 -8.95
N ILE A 22 8.93 1.64 -9.81
CA ILE A 22 7.93 2.64 -9.47
C ILE A 22 6.55 2.04 -9.74
N LEU A 23 5.74 1.94 -8.69
CA LEU A 23 4.32 1.61 -8.80
C LEU A 23 3.56 2.86 -9.22
N LYS A 24 2.80 2.73 -10.31
CA LYS A 24 1.95 3.78 -10.85
C LYS A 24 0.50 3.30 -10.98
N LYS A 25 -0.42 4.24 -10.89
CA LYS A 25 -1.85 4.04 -11.15
C LYS A 25 -2.29 5.10 -12.16
N GLY A 26 -2.49 4.69 -13.41
CA GLY A 26 -2.49 5.63 -14.53
C GLY A 26 -1.20 6.45 -14.51
N ASP A 27 -1.31 7.77 -14.69
CA ASP A 27 -0.13 8.65 -14.70
C ASP A 27 0.42 9.01 -13.30
N PHE A 28 -0.20 8.49 -12.22
CA PHE A 28 0.15 8.85 -10.85
C PHE A 28 1.18 7.90 -10.26
N VAL A 29 2.24 8.46 -9.68
CA VAL A 29 3.22 7.71 -8.89
C VAL A 29 2.67 7.45 -7.49
N ILE A 30 2.68 6.17 -7.11
CA ILE A 30 2.17 5.70 -5.81
C ILE A 30 3.30 5.48 -4.81
N ASN A 31 4.54 5.31 -5.29
CA ASN A 31 5.71 5.27 -4.42
C ASN A 31 5.80 6.55 -3.57
N ASP A 32 6.03 6.36 -2.27
CA ASP A 32 6.08 7.38 -1.23
C ASP A 32 4.80 8.24 -1.11
N ASN A 33 3.72 7.83 -1.79
CA ASN A 33 2.45 8.52 -1.79
C ASN A 33 1.54 7.95 -0.69
N HIS A 34 1.43 8.70 0.39
CA HIS A 34 0.70 8.31 1.58
C HIS A 34 -0.78 8.67 1.55
N ILE A 35 -1.25 9.40 0.54
CA ILE A 35 -2.60 9.95 0.51
C ILE A 35 -3.64 8.81 0.46
N LEU A 36 -3.41 7.79 -0.38
CA LEU A 36 -4.32 6.65 -0.49
C LEU A 36 -4.36 5.79 0.79
N PRO A 37 -3.22 5.34 1.36
CA PRO A 37 -3.20 4.67 2.64
C PRO A 37 -3.89 5.50 3.74
N ASP A 38 -3.56 6.80 3.87
CA ASP A 38 -4.13 7.68 4.89
C ASP A 38 -5.65 7.83 4.73
N ARG A 39 -6.14 7.88 3.48
CA ARG A 39 -7.56 7.91 3.20
C ARG A 39 -8.25 6.62 3.62
N ILE A 40 -7.64 5.46 3.35
CA ILE A 40 -8.14 4.16 3.80
C ILE A 40 -8.21 4.13 5.33
N LYS A 41 -7.16 4.58 6.03
CA LYS A 41 -7.14 4.66 7.50
C LYS A 41 -8.18 5.62 8.05
N SER A 42 -8.37 6.78 7.42
CA SER A 42 -9.40 7.73 7.83
C SER A 42 -10.82 7.18 7.68
N LEU A 43 -11.05 6.29 6.71
CA LEU A 43 -12.37 5.71 6.45
C LEU A 43 -12.63 4.44 7.27
N THR A 44 -11.60 3.64 7.53
CA THR A 44 -11.73 2.32 8.17
C THR A 44 -11.24 2.29 9.61
N GLY A 45 -10.44 3.28 10.04
CA GLY A 45 -9.70 3.24 11.29
C GLY A 45 -8.54 2.24 11.30
N MET A 46 -8.31 1.50 10.22
CA MET A 46 -7.29 0.46 10.12
C MET A 46 -6.02 0.96 9.45
N ASP A 47 -4.89 0.37 9.82
CA ASP A 47 -3.63 0.64 9.13
C ASP A 47 -3.59 0.00 7.74
N CYS A 48 -3.04 0.74 6.77
CA CYS A 48 -2.91 0.33 5.39
C CYS A 48 -1.45 0.43 4.96
N SER A 49 -0.95 -0.60 4.28
CA SER A 49 0.38 -0.62 3.67
C SER A 49 0.29 -1.14 2.24
N ILE A 50 0.97 -0.45 1.33
CA ILE A 50 1.08 -0.79 -0.09
C ILE A 50 2.50 -1.28 -0.32
N PHE A 51 2.61 -2.43 -0.97
CA PHE A 51 3.88 -3.08 -1.30
C PHE A 51 4.00 -3.22 -2.81
N LEU A 52 5.18 -2.92 -3.32
CA LEU A 52 5.61 -3.30 -4.67
C LEU A 52 6.59 -4.45 -4.49
N MET A 53 6.16 -5.66 -4.87
CA MET A 53 6.90 -6.89 -4.60
C MET A 53 7.20 -7.05 -3.09
N ASP A 54 8.47 -6.95 -2.70
CA ASP A 54 8.97 -7.06 -1.32
C ASP A 54 9.21 -5.68 -0.66
N LYS A 55 9.05 -4.59 -1.40
CA LYS A 55 9.31 -3.24 -0.93
C LYS A 55 8.03 -2.53 -0.54
N ARG A 56 7.97 -2.06 0.70
CA ARG A 56 6.90 -1.17 1.16
C ARG A 56 7.05 0.20 0.49
N VAL A 57 6.07 0.55 -0.36
CA VAL A 57 6.08 1.79 -1.14
C VAL A 57 5.24 2.90 -0.50
N ALA A 58 4.23 2.57 0.30
CA ALA A 58 3.46 3.56 1.06
C ALA A 58 2.81 2.91 2.30
N THR A 59 2.71 3.64 3.43
CA THR A 59 2.07 3.10 4.64
C THR A 59 1.49 4.18 5.56
N THR A 60 0.43 3.82 6.29
CA THR A 60 -0.09 4.61 7.42
C THR A 60 0.50 4.22 8.77
N VAL A 61 1.32 3.16 8.79
CA VAL A 61 1.97 2.68 10.00
C VAL A 61 3.10 3.65 10.34
N ILE A 62 2.95 4.31 11.49
CA ILE A 62 3.94 5.21 12.06
C ILE A 62 4.57 4.45 13.23
N GLU A 63 5.88 4.23 13.17
CA GLU A 63 6.67 3.67 14.27
C GLU A 63 7.68 4.71 14.73
N ASN A 64 7.78 4.95 16.03
CA ASN A 64 8.68 5.94 16.63
C ASN A 64 8.51 7.38 16.08
N GLY A 65 7.30 7.75 15.65
CA GLY A 65 7.01 9.08 15.10
C GLY A 65 7.42 9.26 13.64
N GLU A 66 8.02 8.25 13.01
CA GLU A 66 8.39 8.27 11.59
C GLU A 66 7.58 7.24 10.79
N ARG A 67 7.24 7.59 9.54
CA ARG A 67 6.60 6.65 8.61
C ARG A 67 7.65 5.64 8.14
N LYS A 68 7.35 4.35 8.22
CA LYS A 68 8.20 3.27 7.71
C LYS A 68 8.06 3.16 6.18
N ILE A 69 8.72 4.05 5.44
CA ILE A 69 8.87 3.98 3.98
C ILE A 69 10.26 3.48 3.60
N GLY A 70 10.35 2.70 2.52
CA GLY A 70 11.64 2.20 2.02
C GLY A 70 12.25 1.05 2.82
N THR A 71 11.66 0.63 3.95
CA THR A 71 12.02 -0.62 4.62
C THR A 71 11.49 -1.80 3.81
N THR A 72 12.39 -2.56 3.18
CA THR A 72 12.16 -3.97 2.86
C THR A 72 11.81 -4.63 4.17
N ASP A 73 10.57 -5.10 4.32
CA ASP A 73 10.10 -5.57 5.60
C ASP A 73 11.02 -6.69 6.10
N ALA A 74 11.69 -6.42 7.23
CA ALA A 74 12.51 -7.39 7.91
C ALA A 74 11.59 -8.50 8.44
N GLN A 75 11.38 -9.52 7.60
CA GLN A 75 10.85 -10.85 7.90
C GLN A 75 9.46 -11.00 8.53
N ASN A 76 8.86 -9.98 9.16
CA ASN A 76 7.69 -10.20 10.03
C ASN A 76 6.32 -9.88 9.39
N VAL A 77 6.24 -8.96 8.43
CA VAL A 77 4.94 -8.56 7.82
C VAL A 77 4.58 -9.41 6.62
N VAL A 78 5.57 -9.94 5.89
CA VAL A 78 5.36 -10.84 4.74
C VAL A 78 4.62 -12.12 5.17
N ASP A 79 4.88 -12.61 6.39
CA ASP A 79 4.24 -13.80 6.94
C ASP A 79 2.75 -13.61 7.26
N THR A 80 2.29 -12.39 7.51
CA THR A 80 0.88 -12.12 7.89
C THR A 80 0.00 -11.86 6.68
N VAL A 81 0.51 -11.17 5.66
CA VAL A 81 -0.27 -10.87 4.43
C VAL A 81 -0.41 -12.12 3.55
N ILE A 82 0.60 -12.99 3.50
CA ILE A 82 0.57 -14.22 2.67
C ILE A 82 -0.24 -15.36 3.32
N LYS A 83 -0.49 -15.33 4.64
CA LYS A 83 -1.31 -16.38 5.30
C LYS A 83 -2.81 -16.13 5.28
N LEU A 84 -3.27 -14.93 4.92
CA LEU A 84 -4.71 -14.60 4.88
C LEU A 84 -5.41 -14.87 3.54
N ASP A 85 -4.68 -15.30 2.51
CA ASP A 85 -5.25 -15.74 1.21
C ASP A 85 -5.33 -17.28 1.09
N ARG A 86 -5.26 -18.00 2.21
CA ARG A 86 -5.61 -19.42 2.29
C ARG A 86 -6.68 -19.64 3.35
N ARG A 87 -7.89 -19.15 3.10
CA ARG A 87 -9.09 -19.72 3.70
C ARG A 87 -9.88 -20.44 2.60
N ASN A 88 -9.95 -21.76 2.80
CA ASN A 88 -10.81 -22.78 2.17
C ASN A 88 -11.99 -22.28 1.34
#